data_AF-A0A528G844-F1
#
_entry.id   AF-A0A528G844-F1
#
_cell.length_a   1.000
_cell.length_b   1.000
_cell.length_c   1.000
_cell.angle_alpha   90.00
_cell.angle_beta   90.00
_cell.angle_gamma   90.00
#
_symmetry.space_group_name_H-M   'P 1'
#
loop_
_entity.id
_entity.type
_entity.pdbx_description
1 polymer ?
#
loop_
_entity_poly.entity_id
_entity_poly.type
_entity_poly.pdbx_seq_one_letter_code
_entity_poly.pdbx_strand_id
1 'polypeptide(L)'
;IPEFFRRLIALKRGQLGDDLASALIVARDNGELVSDTELIDMLFMVLSAGFVTTTGVIGNGVLALLTHPQQLHLVRSGQVPWSQAIEEILRWGSAVANLPFRYATQDVEIDGCM
;
A
#
# COMPACT_ATOMS: atom_id res chain seq x y z
N ILE A 1 1.54 -1.83 18.77
CA ILE A 1 1.51 -2.40 17.40
C ILE A 1 1.97 -3.87 17.39
N PRO A 2 3.12 -4.26 17.95
CA PRO A 2 3.55 -5.68 17.96
C PRO A 2 2.58 -6.63 18.68
N GLU A 3 2.03 -6.21 19.83
CA GLU A 3 1.02 -7.00 20.58
C GLU A 3 -0.26 -7.29 19.77
N PHE A 4 -0.66 -6.37 18.90
CA PHE A 4 -1.80 -6.59 18.02
C PHE A 4 -1.52 -7.74 17.05
N PHE A 5 -0.34 -7.76 16.42
CA PHE A 5 0.04 -8.84 15.51
C PHE A 5 0.23 -10.17 16.22
N ARG A 6 0.82 -10.18 17.43
CA ARG A 6 0.92 -11.40 18.25
C ARG A 6 -0.46 -12.00 18.52
N ARG A 7 -1.43 -11.15 18.89
CA ARG A 7 -2.81 -11.58 19.13
C ARG A 7 -3.49 -12.06 17.85
N LEU A 8 -3.28 -11.38 16.73
CA LEU A 8 -3.80 -11.79 15.41
C LEU A 8 -3.25 -13.15 14.99
N ILE A 9 -1.94 -13.37 15.15
CA ILE A 9 -1.29 -14.65 14.84
C ILE A 9 -1.87 -15.76 15.72
N ALA A 10 -1.97 -15.55 17.03
CA ALA A 10 -2.56 -16.54 17.95
C ALA A 10 -4.01 -16.89 17.57
N LEU A 11 -4.81 -15.89 17.20
CA LEU A 11 -6.18 -16.09 16.74
C LEU A 11 -6.21 -16.94 15.46
N LYS A 12 -5.39 -16.59 14.45
CA LYS A 12 -5.35 -17.28 13.16
C LYS A 12 -4.77 -18.69 13.24
N ARG A 13 -3.88 -18.98 14.17
CA ARG A 13 -3.43 -20.36 14.43
C ARG A 13 -4.55 -21.27 14.90
N GLY A 14 -5.60 -20.74 15.53
CA GLY A 14 -6.78 -21.52 15.91
C GLY A 14 -7.63 -21.96 14.72
N GLN A 15 -7.65 -21.17 13.65
CA GLN A 15 -8.34 -21.49 12.40
C GLN A 15 -7.71 -20.70 11.25
N LEU A 16 -6.83 -21.36 10.49
CA LEU A 16 -6.22 -20.75 9.30
C LEU A 16 -7.29 -20.56 8.21
N GLY A 17 -7.22 -19.43 7.52
CA GLY A 17 -8.11 -19.07 6.41
C GLY A 17 -7.35 -18.89 5.10
N ASP A 18 -8.10 -18.54 4.05
CA ASP A 18 -7.57 -18.19 2.73
C ASP A 18 -7.24 -16.70 2.67
N ASP A 19 -6.21 -16.29 3.42
CA ASP A 19 -5.72 -14.91 3.43
C ASP A 19 -4.21 -14.85 3.65
N LEU A 20 -3.63 -13.69 3.29
CA LEU A 20 -2.20 -13.46 3.34
C LEU A 20 -1.60 -13.64 4.74
N ALA A 21 -2.34 -13.30 5.80
CA ALA A 21 -1.81 -13.45 7.15
C ALA A 21 -1.70 -14.93 7.53
N SER A 22 -2.69 -15.75 7.16
CA SER A 22 -2.61 -17.20 7.28
C SER A 22 -1.50 -17.80 6.42
N ALA A 23 -1.32 -17.33 5.19
CA ALA A 23 -0.22 -17.76 4.32
C ALA A 23 1.17 -17.46 4.91
N LEU A 24 1.37 -16.27 5.50
CA LEU A 24 2.63 -15.90 6.15
C LEU A 24 2.88 -16.72 7.44
N ILE A 25 1.83 -17.07 8.19
CA ILE A 25 1.96 -17.99 9.34
C ILE A 25 2.42 -19.37 8.87
N VAL A 26 1.84 -19.91 7.79
CA VAL A 26 2.26 -21.19 7.20
C VAL A 26 3.70 -21.12 6.70
N ALA A 27 4.10 -20.04 6.02
CA ALA A 27 5.47 -19.83 5.58
C ALA A 27 6.45 -19.80 6.77
N ARG A 28 6.07 -19.16 7.88
CA ARG A 28 6.85 -19.19 9.13
C ARG A 28 6.98 -20.61 9.69
N ASP A 29 5.88 -21.36 9.75
CA ASP A 29 5.87 -22.72 10.29
C ASP A 29 6.66 -23.70 9.41
N ASN A 30 6.74 -23.46 8.10
CA ASN A 30 7.56 -24.21 7.16
C ASN A 30 9.05 -23.80 7.16
N GLY A 31 9.42 -22.80 7.95
CA GLY A 31 10.80 -22.31 8.06
C GLY A 31 11.26 -21.36 6.95
N GLU A 32 10.33 -20.83 6.14
CA GLU A 32 10.64 -19.82 5.11
C GLU A 32 10.89 -18.44 5.72
N LEU A 33 10.25 -18.14 6.86
CA LEU A 33 10.59 -17.00 7.72
C LEU A 33 11.42 -17.49 8.90
N VAL A 34 12.46 -16.75 9.25
CA VAL A 34 13.50 -17.12 10.22
C VAL A 34 13.03 -16.90 11.66
N SER A 35 12.12 -15.94 11.89
CA SER A 35 11.63 -15.63 13.23
C SER A 35 10.16 -15.16 13.28
N ASP A 36 9.56 -15.22 14.46
CA ASP A 36 8.23 -14.63 14.69
C ASP A 36 8.28 -13.10 14.58
N THR A 37 9.44 -12.50 14.84
CA THR A 37 9.69 -11.08 14.57
C THR A 37 9.56 -10.77 13.09
N GLU A 38 10.17 -11.58 12.22
CA GLU A 38 10.10 -11.41 10.77
C GLU A 38 8.66 -11.57 10.25
N LEU A 39 7.90 -12.53 10.78
CA LEU A 39 6.47 -12.65 10.50
C LEU A 39 5.70 -11.37 10.88
N ILE A 40 5.92 -10.83 12.08
CA ILE A 40 5.28 -9.60 12.54
C ILE A 40 5.69 -8.41 11.65
N ASP A 41 6.96 -8.32 11.29
CA ASP A 41 7.49 -7.24 10.44
C ASP A 41 6.89 -7.29 9.03
N MET A 42 6.73 -8.49 8.45
CA MET A 42 6.05 -8.65 7.15
C MET A 42 4.57 -8.27 7.23
N LEU A 43 3.86 -8.73 8.27
CA LEU A 43 2.45 -8.36 8.47
C LEU A 43 2.29 -6.85 8.63
N PHE A 44 3.19 -6.22 9.40
CA PHE A 44 3.21 -4.77 9.57
C PHE A 44 3.55 -4.04 8.28
N MET A 45 4.53 -4.53 7.51
CA MET A 45 4.92 -3.96 6.23
C MET A 45 3.74 -3.95 5.26
N VAL A 46 3.05 -5.08 5.09
CA VAL A 46 1.89 -5.16 4.19
C VAL A 46 0.77 -4.24 4.64
N LEU A 47 0.43 -4.26 5.95
CA LEU A 47 -0.63 -3.42 6.48
C LEU A 47 -0.29 -1.93 6.29
N SER A 48 0.90 -1.50 6.68
CA SER A 48 1.30 -0.09 6.62
C SER A 48 1.43 0.40 5.17
N ALA A 49 2.10 -0.36 4.30
CA ALA A 49 2.30 -0.01 2.90
C ALA A 49 0.99 0.03 2.12
N GLY A 50 0.07 -0.91 2.37
CA GLY A 50 -1.21 -0.99 1.67
C GLY A 50 -2.27 -0.04 2.22
N PHE A 51 -2.34 0.14 3.55
CA PHE A 51 -3.42 0.90 4.17
C PHE A 51 -3.28 2.40 3.93
N VAL A 52 -2.12 2.99 4.26
CA VAL A 52 -1.94 4.44 4.22
C VAL A 52 -1.99 4.97 2.78
N THR A 53 -1.38 4.24 1.84
CA THR A 53 -1.37 4.61 0.42
C THR A 53 -2.77 4.51 -0.21
N THR A 54 -3.46 3.38 -0.01
CA THR A 54 -4.77 3.14 -0.61
C THR A 54 -5.82 4.09 -0.07
N THR A 55 -5.86 4.29 1.26
CA THR A 55 -6.80 5.25 1.88
C THR A 55 -6.50 6.68 1.41
N GLY A 56 -5.22 7.04 1.27
CA GLY A 56 -4.80 8.33 0.72
C GLY A 56 -5.28 8.54 -0.72
N VAL A 57 -5.07 7.57 -1.62
CA VAL A 57 -5.48 7.67 -3.03
C VAL A 57 -7.00 7.74 -3.15
N ILE A 58 -7.74 6.94 -2.37
CA ILE A 58 -9.21 7.01 -2.34
C ILE A 58 -9.67 8.40 -1.89
N GLY A 59 -9.10 8.93 -0.80
CA GLY A 59 -9.41 10.26 -0.29
C GLY A 59 -9.13 11.35 -1.32
N ASN A 60 -7.95 11.32 -1.94
CA ASN A 60 -7.56 12.27 -2.99
C ASN A 60 -8.46 12.15 -4.22
N GLY A 61 -8.84 10.95 -4.63
CA GLY A 61 -9.75 10.70 -5.75
C GLY A 61 -11.15 11.25 -5.50
N VAL A 62 -11.71 11.01 -4.30
CA VAL A 62 -13.00 11.60 -3.89
C VAL A 62 -12.93 13.11 -3.91
N LEU A 63 -11.88 13.71 -3.31
CA LEU A 63 -11.69 15.15 -3.31
C LEU A 63 -11.57 15.72 -4.73
N ALA A 64 -10.78 15.07 -5.60
CA ALA A 64 -10.58 15.49 -6.98
C ALA A 64 -11.90 15.50 -7.77
N LEU A 65 -12.69 14.43 -7.66
CA LEU A 65 -13.97 14.32 -8.37
C LEU A 65 -15.04 15.29 -7.84
N LEU A 66 -15.06 15.56 -6.53
CA LEU A 66 -15.98 16.52 -5.93
C LEU A 66 -15.61 17.98 -6.28
N THR A 67 -14.33 18.27 -6.46
CA THR A 67 -13.84 19.61 -6.84
C THR A 67 -13.82 19.85 -8.35
N HIS A 68 -13.90 18.79 -9.16
CA HIS A 68 -13.96 18.85 -10.64
C HIS A 68 -15.22 18.15 -11.17
N PRO A 69 -16.42 18.73 -10.97
CA PRO A 69 -17.70 18.06 -11.28
C PRO A 69 -17.87 17.69 -12.77
N GLN A 70 -17.18 18.39 -13.68
CA GLN A 70 -17.16 18.07 -15.10
C GLN A 70 -16.47 16.71 -15.36
N GLN A 71 -15.36 16.43 -14.68
CA GLN A 71 -14.66 15.14 -14.77
C GLN A 71 -15.51 14.03 -14.15
N LEU A 72 -16.15 14.29 -13.01
CA LEU A 72 -17.11 13.34 -12.41
C LEU A 72 -18.26 13.00 -13.36
N HIS A 73 -18.77 13.97 -14.13
CA HIS A 73 -19.80 13.71 -15.13
C HIS A 73 -19.30 12.79 -16.26
N LEU A 74 -18.09 13.01 -16.77
CA LEU A 74 -17.50 12.15 -17.80
C LEU A 74 -17.38 10.70 -17.34
N VAL A 75 -16.93 10.48 -16.10
CA VAL A 75 -16.80 9.14 -15.53
C VAL A 75 -18.16 8.50 -15.26
N ARG A 76 -19.12 9.23 -14.69
CA ARG A 76 -20.47 8.72 -14.39
C ARG A 76 -21.32 8.44 -15.62
N SER A 77 -21.13 9.20 -16.70
CA SER A 77 -21.80 8.97 -17.97
C SER A 77 -21.20 7.81 -18.76
N GLY A 78 -20.04 7.29 -18.33
CA GLY A 78 -19.30 6.23 -19.04
C GLY A 78 -18.52 6.71 -20.26
N GLN A 79 -18.48 8.02 -20.53
CA GLN A 79 -17.64 8.59 -21.59
C GLN A 79 -16.15 8.38 -21.30
N VAL A 80 -15.77 8.44 -20.02
CA VAL A 80 -14.44 8.06 -19.53
C VAL A 80 -14.60 6.83 -18.63
N PRO A 81 -13.87 5.73 -18.89
CA PRO A 81 -13.92 4.55 -18.04
C PRO A 81 -13.24 4.82 -16.69
N TRP A 82 -13.72 4.16 -15.64
CA TRP A 82 -13.13 4.27 -14.29
C TRP A 82 -11.64 3.91 -14.26
N SER A 83 -11.19 2.97 -15.09
CA SER A 83 -9.77 2.63 -15.19
C SER A 83 -8.90 3.84 -15.54
N GLN A 84 -9.33 4.65 -16.50
CA GLN A 84 -8.59 5.87 -16.89
C GLN A 84 -8.66 6.95 -15.81
N ALA A 85 -9.81 7.09 -15.15
CA ALA A 85 -9.94 8.04 -14.05
C ALA A 85 -9.03 7.67 -12.86
N ILE A 86 -8.89 6.37 -12.55
CA ILE A 86 -8.02 5.89 -11.49
C ILE A 86 -6.55 6.21 -11.82
N GLU A 87 -6.09 5.96 -13.04
CA GLU A 87 -4.72 6.32 -13.46
C GLU A 87 -4.47 7.83 -13.32
N GLU A 88 -5.43 8.66 -13.69
CA GLU A 88 -5.30 10.11 -13.56
C GLU A 88 -5.31 10.57 -12.10
N ILE A 89 -6.10 9.93 -11.23
CA ILE A 89 -6.08 10.19 -9.79
C ILE A 89 -4.71 9.79 -9.20
N LEU A 90 -4.14 8.66 -9.60
CA LEU A 90 -2.82 8.22 -9.16
C LEU A 90 -1.73 9.21 -9.59
N ARG A 91 -1.84 9.77 -10.79
CA ARG A 91 -0.90 10.77 -11.32
C ARG A 91 -1.05 12.14 -10.65
N TRP A 92 -2.28 12.63 -10.50
CA TRP A 92 -2.57 13.99 -10.03
C TRP A 92 -2.57 14.09 -8.49
N GLY A 93 -3.15 13.10 -7.82
CA GLY A 93 -3.36 13.05 -6.38
C GLY A 93 -2.65 11.87 -5.73
N SER A 94 -1.38 11.63 -6.06
CA SER A 94 -0.60 10.55 -5.45
C SER A 94 -0.58 10.66 -3.92
N ALA A 95 -0.90 9.55 -3.23
CA ALA A 95 -0.80 9.49 -1.77
C ALA A 95 0.64 9.53 -1.26
N VAL A 96 1.60 9.15 -2.10
CA VAL A 96 3.03 9.10 -1.77
C VAL A 96 3.81 9.58 -2.98
N ALA A 97 4.12 10.87 -3.02
CA ALA A 97 4.78 11.49 -4.16
C ALA A 97 6.33 11.36 -4.14
N ASN A 98 6.94 11.26 -2.95
CA ASN A 98 8.38 11.47 -2.78
C ASN A 98 9.14 10.25 -2.21
N LEU A 99 8.54 9.06 -2.22
CA LEU A 99 9.18 7.82 -1.78
C LEU A 99 9.30 6.84 -2.97
N PRO A 100 10.24 5.90 -2.89
CA PRO A 100 11.25 5.72 -1.84
C PRO A 100 12.43 6.70 -1.95
N PHE A 101 13.01 7.07 -0.82
CA PHE A 101 14.28 7.80 -0.82
C PHE A 101 15.42 6.94 -1.39
N ARG A 102 16.37 7.62 -2.01
CA ARG A 102 17.64 7.05 -2.46
C ARG A 102 18.76 7.84 -1.80
N TYR A 103 19.76 7.13 -1.31
CA TYR A 103 20.94 7.70 -0.68
C TYR A 103 22.15 7.30 -1.53
N ALA A 104 22.94 8.28 -1.95
CA ALA A 104 24.13 8.03 -2.74
C ALA A 104 25.19 7.33 -1.86
N THR A 105 25.79 6.25 -2.37
CA THR A 105 26.85 5.49 -1.67
C THR A 105 28.25 6.02 -1.96
N GLN A 106 28.35 6.97 -2.89
CA GLN A 106 29.52 7.71 -3.32
C GLN A 106 29.03 9.02 -3.94
N ASP A 107 29.94 9.95 -4.23
CA ASP A 107 29.58 11.20 -4.92
C ASP A 107 28.97 10.89 -6.31
N VAL A 108 27.86 11.54 -6.65
CA VAL A 108 27.13 11.35 -7.91
C VAL A 108 26.72 12.71 -8.45
N GLU A 109 27.05 12.98 -9.71
CA GLU A 109 26.52 14.13 -10.43
C GLU A 109 25.15 13.78 -11.05
N ILE A 110 24.12 14.56 -10.72
CA ILE A 110 22.78 14.46 -11.30
C ILE A 110 22.43 15.83 -11.89
N ASP A 111 22.18 15.87 -13.20
CA ASP A 111 21.83 17.10 -13.94
C ASP A 111 22.77 18.29 -13.65
N GLY A 112 24.08 18.01 -13.55
CA GLY A 112 25.11 19.03 -13.28
C GLY A 112 25.26 19.44 -11.82
N CYS A 113 24.54 18.79 -10.90
CA CYS A 113 24.69 18.97 -9.46
C CYS A 113 25.42 17.78 -8.85
N MET A 114 26.59 18.02 -8.25
CA MET A 114 27.29 17.03 -7.40
C MET A 114 26.66 16.92 -6.02
#